data_AF-A0A6G3U4M8-F1
#
_entry.id   AF-A0A6G3U4M8-F1
#
_cell.length_a   1.000
_cell.length_b   1.000
_cell.length_c   1.000
_cell.angle_alpha   90.00
_cell.angle_beta   90.00
_cell.angle_gamma   90.00
#
_symmetry.space_group_name_H-M   'P 1'
#
loop_
_entity.id
_entity.type
_entity.pdbx_description
1 polymer ?
#
loop_
_entity_poly.entity_id
_entity_poly.type
_entity_poly.pdbx_seq_one_letter_code
_entity_poly.pdbx_strand_id
1 'polypeptide(L)'
;AVFLAVDECSSFGRTSFTEVSCTGERAAARVVARHDGTVRDGPRCPGTTDFVLHISEQRPVADEDGDGAVPQGYACMRNLQPPHPGDPGGGGGPRTIVGDCVYDLGDGKVRETRCDGEGEHAPQYRVTKAVDTRSKCPASTALYVRLGGTSPVGCARPV
;
A
#
# COMPACT_ATOMS: atom_id res chain seq x y z
N ALA A 1 -6.08 -18.88 -16.32
CA ALA A 1 -6.15 -18.21 -15.01
C ALA A 1 -5.34 -16.93 -15.10
N VAL A 2 -5.76 -15.84 -14.44
CA VAL A 2 -4.96 -14.60 -14.40
C VAL A 2 -3.92 -14.77 -13.31
N PHE A 3 -2.64 -14.59 -13.64
CA PHE A 3 -1.56 -14.61 -12.67
C PHE A 3 -1.75 -13.52 -11.61
N LEU A 4 -1.69 -13.91 -10.33
CA LEU A 4 -1.98 -13.09 -9.15
C LEU A 4 -3.33 -12.38 -9.27
N ALA A 5 -4.37 -13.16 -9.57
CA ALA A 5 -5.75 -12.68 -9.49
C ALA A 5 -6.11 -12.26 -8.05
N VAL A 6 -7.23 -11.56 -7.88
CA VAL A 6 -7.75 -11.25 -6.55
C VAL A 6 -7.97 -12.55 -5.77
N ASP A 7 -7.60 -12.53 -4.49
CA ASP A 7 -7.58 -13.67 -3.55
C ASP A 7 -6.50 -14.74 -3.77
N GLU A 8 -5.69 -14.66 -4.84
CA GLU A 8 -4.51 -15.51 -4.99
C GLU A 8 -3.37 -15.08 -4.06
N CYS A 9 -2.47 -16.02 -3.75
CA CYS A 9 -1.34 -15.78 -2.85
C CYS A 9 0.00 -15.85 -3.55
N SER A 10 0.95 -15.07 -3.04
CA SER A 10 2.34 -15.08 -3.49
C SER A 10 3.28 -15.56 -2.39
N SER A 11 4.41 -16.11 -2.80
CA SER A 11 5.53 -16.39 -1.91
C SER A 11 6.17 -15.11 -1.34
N PHE A 12 7.03 -15.26 -0.33
CA PHE A 12 7.86 -14.16 0.17
C PHE A 12 8.81 -13.64 -0.91
N GLY A 13 9.01 -12.32 -0.95
CA GLY A 13 10.01 -11.67 -1.80
C GLY A 13 9.55 -10.31 -2.34
N ARG A 14 10.44 -9.30 -2.26
CA ARG A 14 10.18 -7.96 -2.83
C ARG A 14 10.61 -7.84 -4.31
N THR A 15 11.46 -8.76 -4.77
CA THR A 15 12.10 -8.73 -6.10
C THR A 15 11.85 -9.98 -6.93
N SER A 16 11.51 -11.12 -6.31
CA SER A 16 11.08 -12.35 -6.98
C SER A 16 9.92 -12.95 -6.19
N PHE A 17 8.82 -13.22 -6.87
CA PHE A 17 7.60 -13.76 -6.28
C PHE A 17 7.05 -14.84 -7.20
N THR A 18 6.43 -15.84 -6.60
CA THR A 18 5.74 -16.91 -7.32
C THR A 18 4.33 -17.01 -6.76
N GLU A 19 3.35 -17.23 -7.64
CA GLU A 19 2.01 -17.60 -7.21
C GLU A 19 2.03 -18.97 -6.54
N VAL A 20 1.40 -19.07 -5.38
CA VAL A 20 1.36 -20.28 -4.56
C VAL A 20 -0.02 -20.44 -3.95
N SER A 21 -0.42 -21.66 -3.60
CA SER A 21 -1.64 -21.89 -2.81
C SER A 21 -1.57 -21.10 -1.51
N CYS A 22 -2.65 -20.37 -1.17
CA CYS A 22 -2.77 -19.62 0.07
C CYS A 22 -2.66 -20.47 1.34
N THR A 23 -2.93 -21.78 1.26
CA THR A 23 -2.76 -22.72 2.38
C THR A 23 -1.36 -23.31 2.45
N GLY A 24 -0.51 -23.03 1.47
CA GLY A 24 0.86 -23.53 1.41
C GLY A 24 1.77 -22.82 2.41
N GLU A 25 2.73 -23.57 2.94
CA GLU A 25 3.76 -23.07 3.87
C GLU A 25 4.59 -21.88 3.34
N ARG A 26 4.64 -21.71 2.01
CA ARG A 26 5.37 -20.63 1.35
C ARG A 26 4.53 -19.37 1.14
N ALA A 27 3.22 -19.42 1.37
CA ALA A 27 2.32 -18.29 1.15
C ALA A 27 2.62 -17.18 2.15
N ALA A 28 2.87 -15.97 1.63
CA ALA A 28 3.29 -14.82 2.43
C ALA A 28 2.25 -13.71 2.42
N ALA A 29 1.65 -13.46 1.25
CA ALA A 29 0.71 -12.38 1.04
C ALA A 29 -0.38 -12.80 0.06
N ARG A 30 -1.56 -12.20 0.21
CA ARG A 30 -2.72 -12.35 -0.66
C ARG A 30 -2.96 -11.07 -1.46
N VAL A 31 -3.41 -11.22 -2.69
CA VAL A 31 -3.83 -10.12 -3.55
C VAL A 31 -5.19 -9.61 -3.09
N VAL A 32 -5.26 -8.34 -2.66
CA VAL A 32 -6.54 -7.68 -2.31
C VAL A 32 -7.11 -6.85 -3.46
N ALA A 33 -6.29 -6.51 -4.44
CA ALA A 33 -6.73 -5.89 -5.69
C ALA A 33 -5.70 -6.13 -6.80
N ARG A 34 -6.17 -6.29 -8.04
CA ARG A 34 -5.36 -6.47 -9.24
C ARG A 34 -5.77 -5.43 -10.28
N HIS A 35 -4.78 -4.74 -10.84
CA HIS A 35 -4.99 -3.68 -11.83
C HIS A 35 -4.03 -3.84 -13.00
N ASP A 36 -4.52 -3.66 -14.22
CA ASP A 36 -3.69 -3.68 -15.42
C ASP A 36 -3.02 -2.33 -15.67
N GLY A 37 -1.92 -2.34 -16.42
CA GLY A 37 -1.13 -1.16 -16.71
C GLY A 37 -0.22 -0.73 -15.56
N THR A 38 0.15 0.56 -15.52
CA THR A 38 1.13 1.05 -14.54
C THR A 38 0.47 1.65 -13.30
N VAL A 39 1.13 1.54 -12.14
CA VAL A 39 0.69 2.14 -10.87
C VAL A 39 0.51 3.67 -10.98
N ARG A 40 1.25 4.32 -11.88
CA ARG A 40 1.23 5.79 -12.03
C ARG A 40 -0.11 6.31 -12.55
N ASP A 41 -0.71 5.58 -13.47
CA ASP A 41 -1.93 5.99 -14.19
C ASP A 41 -3.16 5.15 -13.79
N GLY A 42 -2.96 4.09 -13.01
CA GLY A 42 -4.01 3.16 -12.60
C GLY A 42 -4.74 3.52 -11.29
N PRO A 43 -5.79 2.76 -10.94
CA PRO A 43 -6.52 2.90 -9.69
C PRO A 43 -5.63 2.74 -8.45
N ARG A 44 -5.90 3.48 -7.38
CA ARG A 44 -5.12 3.34 -6.15
C ARG A 44 -5.49 2.04 -5.42
N CYS A 45 -4.48 1.30 -4.97
CA CYS A 45 -4.64 0.18 -4.05
C CYS A 45 -5.43 0.55 -2.79
N PRO A 46 -6.17 -0.37 -2.14
CA PRO A 46 -6.85 -0.13 -0.86
C PRO A 46 -5.94 0.46 0.22
N GLY A 47 -6.54 1.11 1.23
CA GLY A 47 -5.80 1.83 2.28
C GLY A 47 -4.86 0.95 3.07
N THR A 48 -5.36 -0.25 3.39
CA THR A 48 -4.69 -1.25 4.21
C THR A 48 -3.80 -2.20 3.40
N THR A 49 -3.36 -1.75 2.22
CA THR A 49 -2.40 -2.53 1.42
C THR A 49 -1.06 -2.52 2.13
N ASP A 50 -0.41 -3.67 2.29
CA ASP A 50 0.90 -3.74 2.94
C ASP A 50 2.02 -3.38 1.96
N PHE A 51 1.92 -3.78 0.70
CA PHE A 51 2.85 -3.40 -0.36
C PHE A 51 2.24 -3.57 -1.76
N VAL A 52 2.87 -2.97 -2.77
CA VAL A 52 2.48 -3.10 -4.18
C VAL A 52 3.52 -3.91 -4.92
N LEU A 53 3.07 -4.97 -5.58
CA LEU A 53 3.86 -5.84 -6.42
C LEU A 53 3.65 -5.43 -7.88
N HIS A 54 4.73 -5.06 -8.57
CA HIS A 54 4.68 -4.70 -9.98
C HIS A 54 4.85 -5.96 -10.84
N ILE A 55 3.92 -6.17 -11.75
CA ILE A 55 3.87 -7.33 -12.63
C ILE A 55 4.31 -6.85 -14.01
N SER A 56 5.52 -7.23 -14.42
CA SER A 56 6.01 -6.98 -15.77
C SER A 56 5.33 -7.91 -16.77
N GLU A 57 5.15 -7.46 -18.00
CA GLU A 57 4.70 -8.34 -19.07
C GLU A 57 5.69 -9.50 -19.23
N GLN A 58 5.19 -10.73 -19.16
CA GLN A 58 5.95 -11.92 -19.49
C GLN A 58 5.29 -12.59 -20.70
N ARG A 59 6.00 -12.59 -21.83
CA ARG A 59 5.72 -13.44 -22.99
C ARG A 59 6.75 -14.57 -23.01
N PRO A 60 6.36 -15.83 -22.77
CA PRO A 60 7.24 -16.95 -23.01
C PRO A 60 7.66 -16.96 -24.49
N VAL A 61 8.92 -17.26 -24.81
CA VAL A 61 9.43 -17.28 -26.20
C VAL A 61 8.86 -18.41 -27.07
N ALA A 62 7.89 -19.18 -26.57
CA ALA A 62 7.43 -20.45 -27.14
C ALA A 62 5.89 -20.59 -27.14
N ASP A 63 5.12 -19.50 -27.16
CA ASP A 63 3.68 -19.55 -27.38
C ASP A 63 3.32 -19.04 -28.79
N GLU A 64 3.25 -19.95 -29.77
CA GLU A 64 2.77 -19.61 -31.12
C GLU A 64 1.30 -19.15 -31.15
N ASP A 65 0.56 -19.30 -30.03
CA ASP A 65 -0.88 -18.98 -29.91
C ASP A 65 -1.20 -17.75 -29.02
N GLY A 66 -0.21 -17.16 -28.33
CA GLY A 66 -0.36 -15.89 -27.59
C GLY A 66 -1.32 -15.88 -26.39
N ASP A 67 -1.74 -17.03 -25.87
CA ASP A 67 -2.70 -17.19 -24.75
C ASP A 67 -2.03 -17.24 -23.36
N GLY A 68 -0.69 -17.25 -23.30
CA GLY A 68 0.10 -17.29 -22.07
C GLY A 68 0.62 -15.94 -21.56
N ALA A 69 0.30 -14.83 -22.25
CA ALA A 69 0.82 -13.51 -21.89
C ALA A 69 0.28 -13.05 -20.53
N VAL A 70 1.17 -12.83 -19.55
CA VAL A 70 0.81 -12.15 -18.30
C VAL A 70 0.73 -10.66 -18.61
N PRO A 71 -0.47 -10.03 -18.58
CA PRO A 71 -0.58 -8.61 -18.88
C PRO A 71 0.14 -7.80 -17.81
N GLN A 72 0.91 -6.79 -18.25
CA GLN A 72 1.54 -5.84 -17.35
C GLN A 72 0.51 -5.26 -16.38
N GLY A 73 0.88 -5.14 -15.11
CA GLY A 73 -0.03 -4.68 -14.08
C GLY A 73 0.63 -4.49 -12.73
N TYR A 74 -0.20 -4.39 -11.71
CA TYR A 74 0.25 -4.43 -10.32
C TYR A 74 -0.81 -5.06 -9.43
N ALA A 75 -0.33 -5.70 -8.38
CA ALA A 75 -1.14 -6.31 -7.35
C ALA A 75 -0.94 -5.57 -6.02
N CYS A 76 -2.05 -5.24 -5.39
CA CYS A 76 -2.10 -4.69 -4.05
C CYS A 76 -2.08 -5.87 -3.07
N MET A 77 -1.04 -5.97 -2.27
CA MET A 77 -0.77 -7.15 -1.46
C MET A 77 -1.09 -6.89 0.01
N ARG A 78 -1.61 -7.91 0.68
CA ARG A 78 -1.80 -7.94 2.13
C ARG A 78 -1.08 -9.16 2.66
N ASN A 79 -0.20 -9.00 3.65
CA ASN A 79 0.46 -10.13 4.30
C ASN A 79 -0.60 -11.08 4.88
N LEU A 80 -0.32 -12.36 4.91
CA LEU A 80 -1.17 -13.35 5.57
C LEU A 80 -1.01 -13.31 7.10
N GLN A 81 0.14 -12.82 7.58
CA GLN A 81 0.47 -12.73 8.99
C GLN A 81 0.92 -11.31 9.37
N PRO A 82 0.67 -10.87 10.62
CA PRO A 82 1.25 -9.64 11.15
C PRO A 82 2.79 -9.68 11.18
N PRO A 83 3.46 -8.51 11.21
CA PRO A 83 2.88 -7.18 11.17
C PRO A 83 2.36 -6.80 9.77
N HIS A 84 1.35 -5.93 9.75
CA HIS A 84 0.77 -5.37 8.54
C HIS A 84 1.17 -3.89 8.39
N PRO A 85 2.18 -3.57 7.57
CA PRO A 85 2.63 -2.19 7.36
C PRO A 85 1.53 -1.24 6.89
N GLY A 86 0.49 -1.74 6.21
CA GLY A 86 -0.62 -0.92 5.73
C GLY A 86 -1.70 -0.64 6.78
N ASP A 87 -1.63 -1.26 7.96
CA ASP A 87 -2.59 -0.96 9.02
C ASP A 87 -2.33 0.39 9.67
N PRO A 88 -3.37 1.06 10.21
CA PRO A 88 -3.22 2.32 10.92
C PRO A 88 -2.10 2.29 11.98
N GLY A 89 -1.03 3.04 11.72
CA GLY A 89 0.13 3.14 12.60
C GLY A 89 1.16 2.01 12.48
N GLY A 90 0.94 1.07 11.56
CA GLY A 90 1.82 -0.05 11.27
C GLY A 90 3.14 0.37 10.61
N GLY A 91 3.14 1.49 9.88
CA GLY A 91 4.35 2.05 9.28
C GLY A 91 4.80 1.27 8.05
N GLY A 92 4.81 1.92 6.88
CA GLY A 92 5.48 1.41 5.69
C GLY A 92 4.55 0.85 4.60
N GLY A 93 3.24 1.06 4.74
CA GLY A 93 2.30 0.84 3.65
C GLY A 93 2.55 1.80 2.48
N PRO A 94 1.99 1.52 1.29
CA PRO A 94 2.13 2.39 0.12
C PRO A 94 1.28 3.66 0.22
N ARG A 95 0.38 3.76 1.21
CA ARG A 95 -0.51 4.92 1.39
C ARG A 95 -0.59 5.30 2.86
N THR A 96 -0.48 6.60 3.12
CA THR A 96 -0.87 7.17 4.41
C THR A 96 -2.40 7.24 4.52
N ILE A 97 -2.94 6.78 5.64
CA ILE A 97 -4.36 6.76 5.99
C ILE A 97 -4.59 7.35 7.39
N VAL A 98 -5.86 7.40 7.81
CA VAL A 98 -6.20 7.85 9.16
C VAL A 98 -5.72 6.81 10.18
N GLY A 99 -5.07 7.30 11.23
CA GLY A 99 -4.50 6.53 12.32
C GLY A 99 -2.99 6.38 12.22
N ASP A 100 -2.40 6.64 11.04
CA ASP A 100 -0.95 6.59 10.81
C ASP A 100 -0.20 7.71 11.50
N CYS A 101 1.04 7.40 11.86
CA CYS A 101 1.99 8.36 12.35
C CYS A 101 2.94 8.78 11.24
N VAL A 102 3.29 10.06 11.24
CA VAL A 102 4.18 10.66 10.26
C VAL A 102 5.23 11.50 10.96
N TYR A 103 6.35 11.67 10.28
CA TYR A 103 7.37 12.66 10.62
C TYR A 103 7.53 13.65 9.46
N ASP A 104 7.87 14.88 9.80
CA ASP A 104 8.10 15.96 8.83
C ASP A 104 9.46 15.77 8.15
N LEU A 105 9.48 15.90 6.83
CA LEU A 105 10.68 15.85 6.00
C LEU A 105 11.17 17.26 5.59
N GLY A 106 10.45 18.31 5.96
CA GLY A 106 10.60 19.66 5.41
C GLY A 106 9.78 19.86 4.13
N ASP A 107 9.68 21.12 3.70
CA ASP A 107 8.99 21.54 2.46
C ASP A 107 7.52 21.07 2.34
N GLY A 108 6.85 20.90 3.48
CA GLY A 108 5.47 20.42 3.54
C GLY A 108 5.31 18.95 3.11
N LYS A 109 6.39 18.18 3.13
CA LYS A 109 6.39 16.74 2.88
C LYS A 109 6.44 16.00 4.21
N VAL A 110 5.73 14.88 4.25
CA VAL A 110 5.74 13.97 5.40
C VAL A 110 6.00 12.57 4.90
N ARG A 111 6.50 11.72 5.80
CA ARG A 111 6.62 10.30 5.56
C ARG A 111 6.11 9.52 6.74
N GLU A 112 5.48 8.39 6.44
CA GLU A 112 4.95 7.48 7.44
C GLU A 112 6.07 6.88 8.28
N THR A 113 5.77 6.63 9.55
CA THR A 113 6.58 5.83 10.46
C THR A 113 5.68 5.05 11.41
N ARG A 114 6.25 4.06 12.09
CA ARG A 114 5.53 3.27 13.09
C ARG A 114 5.09 4.16 14.25
N CYS A 115 3.83 4.01 14.67
CA CYS A 115 3.30 4.79 15.80
C CYS A 115 3.88 4.37 17.15
N ASP A 116 4.40 3.15 17.27
CA ASP A 116 5.03 2.64 18.51
C ASP A 116 6.43 3.21 18.76
N GLY A 117 7.00 3.96 17.81
CA GLY A 117 8.34 4.53 17.92
C GLY A 117 9.48 3.55 17.67
N GLU A 118 9.20 2.30 17.29
CA GLU A 118 10.22 1.27 16.98
C GLU A 118 10.76 1.37 15.54
N GLY A 119 10.28 2.34 14.75
CA GLY A 119 10.77 2.61 13.41
C GLY A 119 12.11 3.37 13.38
N GLU A 120 12.66 3.55 12.17
CA GLU A 120 13.89 4.34 11.94
C GLU A 120 13.76 5.80 12.41
N HIS A 121 12.54 6.34 12.36
CA HIS A 121 12.22 7.69 12.78
C HIS A 121 11.11 7.69 13.81
N ALA A 122 11.28 8.49 14.87
CA ALA A 122 10.23 8.69 15.86
C ALA A 122 9.00 9.36 15.23
N PRO A 123 7.78 8.93 15.58
CA PRO A 123 6.56 9.60 15.15
C PRO A 123 6.50 11.02 15.71
N GLN A 124 6.07 11.97 14.90
CA GLN A 124 5.90 13.38 15.32
C GLN A 124 4.44 13.79 15.34
N TYR A 125 3.64 13.29 14.38
CA TYR A 125 2.23 13.59 14.27
C TYR A 125 1.44 12.32 13.95
N ARG A 126 0.18 12.26 14.38
CA ARG A 126 -0.78 11.23 14.00
C ARG A 126 -1.91 11.83 13.19
N VAL A 127 -2.22 11.23 12.04
CA VAL A 127 -3.38 11.59 11.22
C VAL A 127 -4.63 11.12 11.93
N THR A 128 -5.46 12.05 12.42
CA THR A 128 -6.65 11.71 13.22
C THR A 128 -7.96 11.73 12.44
N LYS A 129 -7.97 12.43 11.30
CA LYS A 129 -9.17 12.59 10.47
C LYS A 129 -8.78 12.81 9.01
N ALA A 130 -9.63 12.36 8.09
CA ALA A 130 -9.55 12.70 6.68
C ALA A 130 -10.81 13.50 6.29
N VAL A 131 -10.62 14.63 5.61
CA VAL A 131 -11.69 15.51 5.14
C VAL A 131 -11.44 15.94 3.69
N ASP A 132 -12.45 16.52 3.06
CA ASP A 132 -12.38 17.05 1.71
C ASP A 132 -11.64 18.40 1.63
N THR A 133 -11.82 19.27 2.63
CA THR A 133 -11.16 20.59 2.68
C THR A 133 -10.54 20.87 4.05
N ARG A 134 -9.44 21.65 4.06
CA ARG A 134 -8.72 22.04 5.30
C ARG A 134 -9.63 22.70 6.35
N SER A 135 -10.63 23.47 5.92
CA SER A 135 -11.60 24.14 6.80
C SER A 135 -12.45 23.18 7.65
N LYS A 136 -12.55 21.90 7.28
CA LYS A 136 -13.28 20.88 8.05
C LYS A 136 -12.40 20.12 9.05
N CYS A 137 -11.10 20.41 9.07
CA CYS A 137 -10.22 19.87 10.08
C CYS A 137 -10.54 20.49 11.46
N PRO A 138 -10.41 19.72 12.56
CA PRO A 138 -10.52 20.28 13.91
C PRO A 138 -9.51 21.41 14.13
N ALA A 139 -9.87 22.40 14.96
CA ALA A 139 -8.98 23.52 15.31
C ALA A 139 -7.65 23.07 15.95
N SER A 140 -7.62 21.86 16.48
CA SER A 140 -6.45 21.24 17.09
C SER A 140 -5.50 20.56 16.09
N THR A 141 -5.74 20.73 14.79
CA THR A 141 -4.88 20.24 13.72
C THR A 141 -3.61 21.07 13.65
N ALA A 142 -2.46 20.43 13.80
CA ALA A 142 -1.15 21.07 13.71
C ALA A 142 -0.50 20.88 12.33
N LEU A 143 -0.88 19.84 11.60
CA LEU A 143 -0.29 19.50 10.30
C LEU A 143 -1.36 18.99 9.32
N TYR A 144 -1.28 19.45 8.07
CA TYR A 144 -2.13 18.97 6.99
C TYR A 144 -1.36 18.00 6.09
N VAL A 145 -1.84 16.76 6.00
CA VAL A 145 -1.24 15.71 5.19
C VAL A 145 -2.04 15.51 3.91
N ARG A 146 -1.38 15.34 2.77
CA ARG A 146 -2.06 14.97 1.53
C ARG A 146 -2.35 13.47 1.53
N LEU A 147 -3.63 13.11 1.57
CA LEU A 147 -4.10 11.74 1.50
C LEU A 147 -4.62 11.41 0.09
N GLY A 148 -4.86 10.12 -0.16
CA GLY A 148 -5.58 9.67 -1.35
C GLY A 148 -7.08 9.56 -1.17
N GLY A 149 -7.82 9.43 -2.27
CA GLY A 149 -9.26 9.19 -2.26
C GLY A 149 -10.11 10.46 -2.20
N THR A 150 -11.36 10.32 -1.77
CA THR A 150 -12.37 11.40 -1.74
C THR A 150 -12.18 12.41 -0.62
N SER A 151 -11.36 12.07 0.38
CA SER A 151 -11.00 12.94 1.50
C SER A 151 -9.50 13.21 1.50
N PRO A 152 -9.00 14.05 0.58
CA PRO A 152 -7.57 14.24 0.33
C PRO A 152 -6.80 14.99 1.42
N VAL A 153 -7.48 15.52 2.44
CA VAL A 153 -6.84 16.30 3.52
C VAL A 153 -6.85 15.51 4.82
N GLY A 154 -5.67 15.08 5.25
CA GLY A 154 -5.42 14.51 6.57
C GLY A 154 -5.18 15.59 7.62
N CYS A 155 -5.92 15.53 8.71
CA CYS A 155 -5.78 16.41 9.87
C CYS A 155 -4.91 15.72 10.93
N ALA A 156 -3.64 16.14 11.04
CA ALA A 156 -2.68 15.54 11.96
C ALA A 156 -2.49 16.38 13.23
N ARG A 157 -2.26 15.69 14.35
CA ARG A 157 -1.98 16.26 15.67
C ARG A 157 -0.66 15.70 16.19
N PRO A 158 0.11 16.43 17.03
CA PRO A 158 1.31 15.88 17.66
C PRO A 158 0.99 14.60 18.43
N VAL A 159 1.93 13.65 18.40
CA VAL A 159 1.84 12.41 19.19
C VAL A 159 2.27 12.60 20.64
#